data_AF-A0A522W1W3-F1
#
_entry.id   AF-A0A522W1W3-F1
#
_cell.length_a   1.000
_cell.length_b   1.000
_cell.length_c   1.000
_cell.angle_alpha   90.00
_cell.angle_beta   90.00
_cell.angle_gamma   90.00
#
_symmetry.space_group_name_H-M   'P 1'
#
loop_
_entity.id
_entity.type
_entity.pdbx_description
1 polymer ?
#
loop_
_entity_poly.entity_id
_entity_poly.type
_entity_poly.pdbx_seq_one_letter_code
_entity_poly.pdbx_strand_id
1 'polypeptide(L)'
;MINEVLPPESAFSRAVYTEIRPAIPRAHWPSDALRATFAPSPDGLMLESVFDGLPAAYTAVASQMVRRAGVDLVLASPVAYLAAAVVRIRRWRDTFLYALLPFLFAIPLMAALGESAMRISMGLFGLDALALVTTHISLLQSRAVMTQNRFIALIPTPGLRIKVPTGTPLHPQT
;
A
#
# COMPACT_ATOMS: atom_id res chain seq x y z
N MET A 1 11.08 1.59 -8.19
CA MET A 1 11.82 0.39 -8.61
C MET A 1 10.80 -0.71 -8.86
N ILE A 2 10.95 -1.56 -9.88
CA ILE A 2 10.07 -2.74 -10.02
C ILE A 2 10.63 -3.81 -9.10
N ASN A 3 9.89 -4.15 -8.06
CA ASN A 3 10.39 -5.06 -7.04
C ASN A 3 10.09 -6.52 -7.35
N GLU A 4 9.02 -6.80 -8.10
CA GLU A 4 8.57 -8.16 -8.35
C GLU A 4 7.69 -8.25 -9.59
N VAL A 5 7.78 -9.38 -10.29
CA VAL A 5 6.87 -9.75 -11.38
C VAL A 5 6.08 -10.97 -10.93
N LEU A 6 4.78 -10.78 -10.70
CA LEU A 6 3.89 -11.84 -10.25
C LEU A 6 3.42 -12.66 -11.45
N PRO A 7 3.60 -13.99 -11.42
CA PRO A 7 3.17 -14.84 -12.50
C PRO A 7 1.63 -14.96 -12.54
N PRO A 8 1.07 -15.37 -13.69
CA PRO A 8 -0.37 -15.60 -13.84
C PRO A 8 -0.95 -16.66 -12.90
N GLU A 9 -0.12 -17.56 -12.40
CA GLU A 9 -0.50 -18.55 -11.38
C GLU A 9 -0.78 -17.94 -10.01
N SER A 10 -0.28 -16.73 -9.74
CA SER A 10 -0.28 -16.15 -8.40
C SER A 10 -1.68 -15.88 -7.88
N ALA A 11 -1.87 -16.01 -6.57
CA ALA A 11 -3.14 -15.74 -5.91
C ALA A 11 -3.62 -14.30 -6.20
N PHE A 12 -2.69 -13.33 -6.21
CA PHE A 12 -2.96 -11.95 -6.58
C PHE A 12 -3.45 -11.81 -8.02
N SER A 13 -2.73 -12.36 -9.01
CA SER A 13 -3.11 -12.26 -10.42
C SER A 13 -4.49 -12.87 -10.69
N ARG A 14 -4.82 -13.98 -10.01
CA ARG A 14 -6.14 -14.61 -10.10
C ARG A 14 -7.23 -13.75 -9.45
N ALA A 15 -6.96 -13.15 -8.30
CA ALA A 15 -7.89 -12.23 -7.64
C ALA A 15 -8.18 -11.00 -8.51
N VAL A 16 -7.16 -10.41 -9.12
CA VAL A 16 -7.37 -9.30 -10.08
C VAL A 16 -8.20 -9.76 -11.27
N TYR A 17 -7.92 -10.94 -11.82
CA TYR A 17 -8.70 -11.50 -12.92
C TYR A 17 -10.18 -11.64 -12.55
N THR A 18 -10.49 -12.20 -11.38
CA THR A 18 -11.89 -12.40 -10.95
C THR A 18 -12.64 -11.08 -10.82
N GLU A 19 -11.97 -10.01 -10.41
CA GLU A 19 -12.56 -8.68 -10.28
C GLU A 19 -12.83 -8.01 -11.64
N ILE A 20 -11.86 -8.07 -12.57
CA ILE A 20 -11.98 -7.33 -13.83
C ILE A 20 -12.73 -8.10 -14.93
N ARG A 21 -12.71 -9.45 -14.88
CA ARG A 21 -13.30 -10.33 -15.91
C ARG A 21 -14.76 -10.00 -16.23
N PRO A 22 -15.67 -9.79 -15.26
CA PRO A 22 -17.08 -9.54 -15.55
C PRO A 22 -17.33 -8.25 -16.33
N ALA A 23 -16.42 -7.27 -16.21
CA ALA A 23 -16.58 -5.93 -16.75
C ALA A 23 -16.00 -5.75 -18.16
N ILE A 24 -15.14 -6.67 -18.62
CA ILE A 24 -14.43 -6.55 -19.89
C ILE A 24 -14.92 -7.65 -20.84
N PRO A 25 -15.54 -7.31 -21.98
CA PRO A 25 -15.98 -8.28 -22.97
C PRO A 25 -14.82 -9.13 -23.47
N ARG A 26 -15.05 -10.44 -23.68
CA ARG A 26 -14.01 -11.40 -24.06
C ARG A 26 -13.19 -11.01 -25.29
N ALA A 27 -13.80 -10.32 -26.26
CA ALA A 27 -13.17 -9.90 -27.50
C ALA A 27 -12.05 -8.85 -27.32
N HIS A 28 -12.03 -8.15 -26.18
CA HIS A 28 -11.04 -7.11 -25.90
C HIS A 28 -9.88 -7.61 -25.06
N TRP A 29 -9.89 -8.88 -24.65
CA TRP A 29 -8.77 -9.46 -23.93
C TRP A 29 -7.62 -9.78 -24.90
N PRO A 30 -6.36 -9.53 -24.50
CA PRO A 30 -5.21 -9.92 -25.30
C PRO A 30 -5.12 -11.43 -25.44
N SER A 31 -4.45 -11.88 -26.51
CA SER A 31 -4.19 -13.31 -26.76
C SER A 31 -3.24 -13.91 -25.73
N ASP A 32 -2.32 -13.12 -25.18
CA ASP A 32 -1.38 -13.53 -24.13
C ASP A 32 -1.82 -13.02 -22.75
N ALA A 33 -1.02 -13.25 -21.70
CA ALA A 33 -1.30 -12.73 -20.36
C ALA A 33 -1.39 -11.19 -20.36
N LEU A 34 -2.42 -10.66 -19.70
CA LEU A 34 -2.62 -9.21 -19.59
C LEU A 34 -1.60 -8.64 -18.58
N ARG A 35 -0.70 -7.79 -19.04
CA ARG A 35 0.29 -7.14 -18.18
C ARG A 35 -0.34 -5.95 -17.48
N ALA A 36 -0.22 -5.90 -16.16
CA ALA A 36 -0.64 -4.76 -15.37
C ALA A 36 0.45 -4.34 -14.38
N THR A 37 0.71 -3.04 -14.32
CA THR A 37 1.62 -2.45 -13.34
C THR A 37 0.81 -1.91 -12.17
N PHE A 38 1.18 -2.29 -10.96
CA PHE A 38 0.53 -1.86 -9.73
C PHE A 38 1.47 -0.99 -8.90
N ALA A 39 0.91 0.05 -8.31
CA ALA A 39 1.53 0.89 -7.31
C ALA A 39 0.56 1.05 -6.13
N PRO A 40 1.02 1.01 -4.87
CA PRO A 40 0.15 1.30 -3.75
C PRO A 40 -0.17 2.80 -3.70
N SER A 41 -1.40 3.10 -3.32
CA SER A 41 -1.82 4.44 -2.92
C SER A 41 -1.04 4.91 -1.68
N PRO A 42 -0.81 6.23 -1.48
CA PRO A 42 -0.12 6.76 -0.30
C PRO A 42 -0.71 6.33 1.05
N ASP A 43 -2.01 6.03 1.08
CA ASP A 43 -2.70 5.57 2.28
C ASP A 43 -2.55 4.06 2.51
N GLY A 44 -2.11 3.33 1.50
CA GLY A 44 -1.87 1.89 1.55
C GLY A 44 -3.12 1.01 1.57
N LEU A 45 -4.30 1.59 1.33
CA LEU A 45 -5.59 0.89 1.33
C LEU A 45 -6.09 0.52 -0.07
N MET A 46 -5.45 1.07 -1.10
CA MET A 46 -5.85 0.94 -2.50
C MET A 46 -4.63 0.68 -3.36
N LEU A 47 -4.83 -0.01 -4.48
CA LEU A 47 -3.85 -0.13 -5.55
C LEU A 47 -4.23 0.77 -6.72
N GLU A 48 -3.24 1.47 -7.24
CA GLU A 48 -3.30 2.11 -8.55
C GLU A 48 -2.77 1.12 -9.58
N SER A 49 -3.54 0.92 -10.64
CA SER A 49 -3.22 -0.04 -11.68
C SER A 49 -3.17 0.62 -13.05
N VAL A 50 -2.20 0.20 -13.85
CA VAL A 50 -2.08 0.55 -15.27
C VAL A 50 -2.05 -0.75 -16.05
N PHE A 51 -2.98 -0.92 -16.98
CA PHE A 51 -3.13 -2.12 -17.79
C PHE A 51 -2.60 -1.88 -19.20
N ASP A 52 -1.69 -2.73 -19.65
CA ASP A 52 -1.13 -2.69 -21.01
C ASP A 52 -1.86 -3.71 -21.88
N GLY A 53 -2.27 -3.32 -23.09
CA GLY A 53 -2.91 -4.24 -24.05
C GLY A 53 -4.44 -4.29 -24.02
N LEU A 54 -5.10 -3.42 -23.22
CA LEU A 54 -6.54 -3.17 -23.32
C LEU A 54 -6.81 -1.82 -24.01
N PRO A 55 -7.96 -1.66 -24.70
CA PRO A 55 -8.40 -0.35 -25.17
C PRO A 55 -8.63 0.63 -24.00
N ALA A 56 -8.40 1.93 -24.24
CA ALA A 56 -8.43 2.97 -23.19
C ALA A 56 -9.72 3.03 -22.36
N ALA A 57 -10.87 2.72 -22.97
CA ALA A 57 -12.14 2.66 -22.24
C ALA A 57 -12.15 1.51 -21.20
N TYR A 58 -11.59 0.35 -21.56
CA TYR A 58 -11.56 -0.82 -20.69
C TYR A 58 -10.41 -0.78 -19.68
N THR A 59 -9.31 -0.09 -19.98
CA THR A 59 -8.25 0.15 -18.97
C THR A 59 -8.80 0.97 -17.80
N ALA A 60 -9.58 2.02 -18.07
CA ALA A 60 -10.20 2.83 -17.03
C ALA A 60 -11.18 2.02 -16.16
N VAL A 61 -12.03 1.20 -16.80
CA VAL A 61 -12.97 0.32 -16.09
C VAL A 61 -12.22 -0.71 -15.23
N ALA A 62 -11.19 -1.36 -15.78
CA ALA A 62 -10.38 -2.33 -15.04
C ALA A 62 -9.72 -1.68 -13.81
N SER A 63 -9.14 -0.49 -13.97
CA SER A 63 -8.53 0.25 -12.86
C SER A 63 -9.54 0.69 -11.81
N GLN A 64 -10.77 1.00 -12.22
CA GLN A 64 -11.84 1.28 -11.28
C GLN A 64 -12.26 0.04 -10.49
N MET A 65 -12.33 -1.13 -11.12
CA MET A 65 -12.63 -2.39 -10.41
C MET A 65 -11.54 -2.76 -9.41
N VAL A 66 -10.26 -2.62 -9.78
CA VAL A 66 -9.14 -2.81 -8.85
C VAL A 66 -9.24 -1.86 -7.67
N ARG A 67 -9.51 -0.57 -7.92
CA ARG A 67 -9.71 0.42 -6.85
C ARG A 67 -10.91 0.08 -5.97
N ARG A 68 -11.98 -0.48 -6.53
CA ARG A 68 -13.19 -0.86 -5.78
C ARG A 68 -12.94 -2.07 -4.87
N ALA A 69 -12.19 -3.05 -5.34
CA ALA A 69 -11.79 -4.20 -4.52
C ALA A 69 -10.85 -3.80 -3.38
N GLY A 70 -10.09 -2.71 -3.56
CA GLY A 70 -9.44 -1.97 -2.49
C GLY A 70 -8.54 -2.82 -1.59
N VAL A 71 -8.90 -2.91 -0.31
CA VAL A 71 -8.08 -3.54 0.73
C VAL A 71 -7.87 -5.04 0.45
N ASP A 72 -8.87 -5.74 -0.11
CA ASP A 72 -8.78 -7.18 -0.34
C ASP A 72 -7.65 -7.53 -1.33
N LEU A 73 -7.51 -6.74 -2.40
CA LEU A 73 -6.40 -6.89 -3.34
C LEU A 73 -5.06 -6.45 -2.73
N VAL A 74 -5.06 -5.40 -1.89
CA VAL A 74 -3.83 -4.98 -1.20
C VAL A 74 -3.30 -6.09 -0.30
N LEU A 75 -4.17 -6.77 0.45
CA LEU A 75 -3.76 -7.85 1.37
C LEU A 75 -3.19 -9.06 0.63
N ALA A 76 -3.63 -9.33 -0.60
CA ALA A 76 -3.09 -10.39 -1.44
C ALA A 76 -1.79 -10.01 -2.17
N SER A 77 -1.38 -8.74 -2.13
CA SER A 77 -0.24 -8.22 -2.90
C SER A 77 1.09 -8.31 -2.13
N PRO A 78 2.25 -8.27 -2.83
CA PRO A 78 3.57 -8.27 -2.18
C PRO A 78 3.84 -7.02 -1.34
N VAL A 79 3.07 -5.94 -1.54
CA VAL A 79 3.17 -4.72 -0.72
C VAL A 79 2.35 -4.79 0.57
N ALA A 80 1.61 -5.87 0.81
CA ALA A 80 0.79 -6.05 2.02
C ALA A 80 1.61 -5.92 3.32
N TYR A 81 2.84 -6.45 3.33
CA TYR A 81 3.73 -6.35 4.49
C TYR A 81 4.05 -4.88 4.84
N LEU A 82 4.31 -4.05 3.83
CA LEU A 82 4.61 -2.63 4.03
C LEU A 82 3.37 -1.84 4.41
N ALA A 83 2.22 -2.15 3.82
CA ALA A 83 0.93 -1.60 4.23
C ALA A 83 0.67 -1.85 5.72
N ALA A 84 0.87 -3.10 6.16
CA ALA A 84 0.72 -3.50 7.56
C ALA A 84 1.70 -2.77 8.49
N ALA A 85 2.94 -2.55 8.05
CA ALA A 85 3.92 -1.76 8.81
C ALA A 85 3.45 -0.31 9.00
N VAL A 86 2.95 0.35 7.96
CA VAL A 86 2.42 1.73 8.03
C VAL A 86 1.23 1.81 9.00
N VAL A 87 0.29 0.86 8.92
CA VAL A 87 -0.87 0.80 9.84
C VAL A 87 -0.42 0.59 11.29
N ARG A 88 0.53 -0.30 11.53
CA ARG A 88 1.07 -0.57 12.88
C ARG A 88 1.75 0.65 13.48
N ILE A 89 2.60 1.34 12.71
CA ILE A 89 3.28 2.57 13.17
C ILE A 89 2.26 3.66 13.50
N ARG A 90 1.24 3.85 12.63
CA ARG A 90 0.17 4.83 12.87
C ARG A 90 -0.60 4.53 14.15
N ARG A 91 -0.97 3.26 14.38
CA ARG A 91 -1.70 2.85 15.59
C ARG A 91 -0.88 3.09 16.85
N TRP A 92 0.43 2.84 16.81
CA TRP A 92 1.32 3.13 17.93
C TRP A 92 1.39 4.62 18.24
N ARG A 93 1.55 5.46 17.20
CA ARG A 93 1.51 6.93 17.35
C ARG A 93 0.21 7.37 18.01
N ASP A 94 -0.93 6.90 17.50
CA ASP A 94 -2.24 7.32 18.02
C ASP A 94 -2.44 6.85 19.46
N THR A 95 -2.06 5.61 19.79
CA THR A 95 -2.12 5.07 21.16
C THR A 95 -1.25 5.88 22.13
N PHE A 96 -0.04 6.27 21.69
CA PHE A 96 0.87 7.09 22.48
C PHE A 96 0.31 8.49 22.73
N LEU A 97 -0.19 9.17 21.68
CA LEU A 97 -0.85 10.47 21.80
C LEU A 97 -2.07 10.43 22.74
N TYR A 98 -2.89 9.38 22.67
CA TYR A 98 -4.04 9.22 23.56
C TYR A 98 -3.63 8.91 25.01
N ALA A 99 -2.62 8.09 25.22
CA ALA A 99 -2.08 7.81 26.56
C ALA A 99 -1.47 9.06 27.21
N LEU A 100 -0.96 9.98 26.39
CA LEU A 100 -0.26 11.17 26.84
C LEU A 100 -1.17 12.40 27.00
N LEU A 101 -2.34 12.42 26.36
CA LEU A 101 -3.38 13.43 26.55
C LEU A 101 -3.63 13.79 28.03
N PRO A 102 -3.85 12.83 28.97
CA PRO A 102 -4.03 13.16 30.39
C PRO A 102 -2.81 13.80 31.04
N PHE A 103 -1.59 13.49 30.58
CA PHE A 103 -0.37 14.12 31.10
C PHE A 103 -0.23 15.57 30.61
N LEU A 104 -0.59 15.86 29.37
CA LEU A 104 -0.61 17.23 28.84
C LEU A 104 -1.65 18.11 29.55
N PHE A 105 -2.82 17.56 29.87
CA PHE A 105 -3.84 18.24 30.68
C PHE A 105 -3.47 18.37 32.17
N ALA A 106 -2.54 17.55 32.66
CA ALA A 106 -2.00 17.67 34.01
C ALA A 106 -0.96 18.80 34.16
N ILE A 107 -0.34 19.29 33.06
CA ILE A 107 0.69 20.35 33.10
C ILE A 107 0.14 21.67 33.71
N PRO A 108 -1.04 22.19 33.31
CA PRO A 108 -1.63 23.36 33.97
C PRO A 108 -1.97 23.13 35.45
N LEU A 109 -2.34 21.89 35.83
CA LEU A 109 -2.64 21.50 37.22
C LEU A 109 -1.37 21.33 38.08
N MET A 110 -0.24 20.95 37.47
CA MET A 110 1.06 20.76 38.13
C MET A 110 1.85 22.06 38.34
N ALA A 111 1.49 23.15 37.65
CA ALA A 111 2.07 24.48 37.91
C ALA A 111 1.86 24.96 39.36
N ALA A 112 0.86 24.42 40.06
CA ALA A 112 0.61 24.67 41.49
C ALA A 112 1.48 23.81 42.44
N LEU A 113 2.20 22.80 41.94
CA LEU A 113 2.94 21.78 42.70
C LEU A 113 4.46 21.99 42.65
N GLY A 114 4.95 23.23 42.74
CA GLY A 114 6.36 23.53 43.01
C GLY A 114 7.38 23.23 41.89
N GLU A 115 8.58 23.78 42.05
CA GLU A 115 9.62 23.86 41.01
C GLU A 115 10.16 22.49 40.56
N SER A 116 10.20 21.51 41.46
CA SER A 116 10.67 20.15 41.19
C SER A 116 9.72 19.36 40.29
N ALA A 117 8.40 19.46 40.52
CA ALA A 117 7.40 18.77 39.70
C ALA A 117 7.34 19.35 38.29
N MET A 118 7.46 20.69 38.17
CA MET A 118 7.54 21.38 36.89
C MET A 118 8.74 20.90 36.04
N ARG A 119 9.93 20.76 36.63
CA ARG A 119 11.12 20.23 35.92
C ARG A 119 10.93 18.80 35.44
N ILE A 120 10.32 17.94 36.25
CA ILE A 120 10.02 16.55 35.86
C ILE A 120 9.02 16.51 34.69
N SER A 121 7.96 17.33 34.75
CA SER A 121 6.98 17.42 33.66
C SER A 121 7.57 17.95 32.35
N MET A 122 8.47 18.94 32.41
CA MET A 122 9.20 19.43 31.23
C MET A 122 10.08 18.33 30.61
N GLY A 123 10.74 17.52 31.44
CA GLY A 123 11.54 16.39 30.98
C GLY A 123 10.67 15.33 30.27
N LEU A 124 9.53 14.97 30.85
CA LEU A 124 8.58 14.03 30.24
C LEU A 124 8.00 14.56 28.93
N PHE A 125 7.67 15.85 28.87
CA PHE A 125 7.21 16.52 27.66
C PHE A 125 8.28 16.52 26.55
N GLY A 126 9.55 16.76 26.91
CA GLY A 126 10.66 16.71 25.94
C GLY A 126 10.88 15.31 25.37
N LEU A 127 10.83 14.28 26.21
CA LEU A 127 10.94 12.87 25.79
C LEU A 127 9.76 12.47 24.89
N ASP A 128 8.56 12.94 25.21
CA ASP A 128 7.36 12.72 24.41
C ASP A 128 7.46 13.36 23.03
N ALA A 129 7.84 14.63 22.95
CA ALA A 129 8.05 15.31 21.68
C ALA A 129 9.08 14.57 20.81
N LEU A 130 10.15 14.05 21.41
CA LEU A 130 11.17 13.27 20.71
C LEU A 130 10.61 11.92 20.21
N ALA A 131 9.81 11.23 21.02
CA ALA A 131 9.12 10.00 20.61
C ALA A 131 8.12 10.25 19.47
N LEU A 132 7.38 11.36 19.52
CA LEU A 132 6.46 11.75 18.47
C LEU A 132 7.18 12.07 17.15
N VAL A 133 8.29 12.81 17.22
CA VAL A 133 9.10 13.15 16.04
C VAL A 133 9.72 11.90 15.42
N THR A 134 10.29 11.01 16.23
CA THR A 134 10.92 9.77 15.72
C THR A 134 9.91 8.82 15.10
N THR A 135 8.72 8.66 15.71
CA THR A 135 7.63 7.86 15.12
C THR A 135 7.09 8.49 13.83
N HIS A 136 6.98 9.81 13.78
CA HIS A 136 6.56 10.53 12.57
C HIS A 136 7.57 10.34 11.42
N ILE A 137 8.88 10.47 11.69
CA ILE A 137 9.93 10.22 10.70
C ILE A 137 9.88 8.78 10.20
N SER A 138 9.74 7.80 11.10
CA SER A 138 9.64 6.38 10.73
C SER A 138 8.41 6.08 9.86
N LEU A 139 7.29 6.75 10.14
CA LEU A 139 6.07 6.64 9.35
C LEU A 139 6.26 7.27 7.95
N LEU A 140 6.89 8.44 7.87
CA LEU A 140 7.20 9.09 6.59
C LEU A 140 8.14 8.23 5.74
N GLN A 141 9.17 7.65 6.34
CA GLN A 141 10.09 6.73 5.66
C GLN A 141 9.34 5.48 5.14
N SER A 142 8.54 4.84 5.99
CA SER A 142 7.77 3.65 5.60
C SER A 142 6.77 3.94 4.48
N ARG A 143 6.11 5.12 4.53
CA ARG A 143 5.24 5.60 3.45
C ARG A 143 6.00 5.86 2.16
N ALA A 144 7.17 6.49 2.24
CA ALA A 144 8.00 6.75 1.06
C ALA A 144 8.47 5.44 0.40
N VAL A 145 8.87 4.44 1.19
CA VAL A 145 9.22 3.11 0.67
C VAL A 145 8.00 2.44 0.03
N MET A 146 6.84 2.54 0.67
CA MET A 146 5.60 1.97 0.12
C MET A 146 5.25 2.60 -1.24
N THR A 147 5.23 3.93 -1.37
CA THR A 147 4.86 4.62 -2.63
C THR A 147 5.85 4.37 -3.77
N GLN A 148 7.11 4.10 -3.45
CA GLN A 148 8.14 3.77 -4.44
C GLN A 148 8.06 2.33 -4.96
N ASN A 149 7.33 1.46 -4.25
CA ASN A 149 7.20 0.06 -4.63
C ASN A 149 6.21 -0.12 -5.76
N ARG A 150 6.73 -0.53 -6.90
CA ARG A 150 5.93 -0.93 -8.04
C ARG A 150 6.16 -2.39 -8.31
N PHE A 151 5.13 -3.09 -8.73
CA PHE A 151 5.24 -4.48 -9.13
C PHE A 151 4.37 -4.70 -10.37
N ILE A 152 4.73 -5.71 -11.15
CA ILE A 152 3.99 -6.09 -12.35
C ILE A 152 3.26 -7.38 -12.03
N ALA A 153 1.99 -7.48 -12.38
CA ALA A 153 1.28 -8.75 -12.38
C ALA A 153 0.89 -9.12 -13.80
N LEU A 154 1.15 -10.37 -14.15
CA LEU A 154 0.63 -10.99 -15.36
C LEU A 154 -0.73 -11.58 -15.00
N ILE A 155 -1.80 -11.08 -15.60
CA ILE A 155 -3.17 -11.48 -15.31
C ILE A 155 -3.58 -12.54 -16.33
N PRO A 156 -4.12 -13.69 -15.90
CA PRO A 156 -4.54 -14.73 -16.82
C PRO A 156 -5.66 -14.23 -17.73
N THR A 157 -5.66 -14.65 -19.00
CA THR A 157 -6.70 -14.26 -19.97
C THR A 157 -7.76 -15.37 -20.15
N PRO A 158 -9.01 -15.01 -20.49
CA PRO A 158 -10.10 -15.98 -20.60
C PRO A 158 -9.88 -17.02 -21.71
N GLY A 159 -9.49 -18.24 -21.31
CA GLY A 159 -9.28 -19.37 -22.21
C GLY A 159 -7.81 -19.78 -22.40
N LEU A 160 -6.86 -19.10 -21.76
CA LEU A 160 -5.46 -19.52 -21.75
C LEU A 160 -5.21 -20.65 -20.73
N ARG A 161 -4.62 -21.77 -21.17
CA ARG A 161 -4.01 -22.76 -20.28
C ARG A 161 -2.57 -22.33 -20.01
N ILE A 162 -2.31 -21.86 -18.81
CA ILE A 162 -1.09 -21.14 -18.44
C ILE A 162 0.13 -22.07 -18.43
N LYS A 163 1.20 -21.71 -19.16
CA LYS A 163 2.59 -22.14 -18.93
C LYS A 163 3.49 -20.93 -19.10
N VAL A 164 4.13 -20.47 -18.03
CA VAL A 164 5.21 -19.46 -18.07
C VAL A 164 6.24 -19.90 -17.01
N PRO A 165 7.58 -19.92 -17.23
CA PRO A 165 8.41 -19.33 -18.30
C PRO A 165 9.58 -20.21 -18.81
N THR A 166 10.38 -19.73 -19.78
CA THR A 166 11.84 -19.53 -19.55
C THR A 166 12.44 -18.53 -20.55
N GLY A 167 12.90 -17.37 -20.06
CA GLY A 167 13.67 -16.38 -20.85
C GLY A 167 12.85 -15.26 -21.49
N THR A 168 12.29 -14.34 -20.71
CA THR A 168 11.58 -13.16 -21.23
C THR A 168 12.52 -12.07 -21.73
N PRO A 169 12.36 -11.64 -22.99
CA PRO A 169 12.37 -10.23 -23.34
C PRO A 169 10.98 -9.80 -23.84
N LEU A 170 10.42 -8.76 -23.21
CA LEU A 170 9.18 -8.10 -23.64
C LEU A 170 9.53 -7.14 -24.78
N HIS A 171 9.52 -7.66 -26.01
CA HIS A 171 9.80 -6.99 -27.31
C HIS A 171 11.18 -6.31 -27.48
N PRO A 172 11.91 -6.53 -28.60
CA PRO A 172 12.91 -5.58 -29.05
C PRO A 172 12.20 -4.33 -29.58
N GLN A 173 12.59 -3.16 -29.07
CA GLN A 173 12.21 -1.88 -29.63
C GLN A 173 12.74 -1.81 -31.07
N THR A 174 11.84 -1.68 -32.03
CA THR A 174 12.14 -1.14 -33.36
C THR A 174 11.97 0.37 -33.32
#